data_AF-A0A3P7MWJ3-F1
#
_entry.id   AF-A0A3P7MWJ3-F1
#
_cell.length_a   1.000
_cell.length_b   1.000
_cell.length_c   1.000
_cell.angle_alpha   90.00
_cell.angle_beta   90.00
_cell.angle_gamma   90.00
#
_symmetry.space_group_name_H-M   'P 1'
#
loop_
_entity.id
_entity.type
_entity.pdbx_description
1 polymer ?
#
loop_
_entity_poly.entity_id
_entity_poly.type
_entity_poly.pdbx_seq_one_letter_code
_entity_poly.pdbx_strand_id
1 'polypeptide(L)'
;MEPVDDLTQVTNEANCVTAPLPLTFEQLDQPFGFVLYTKKLNTCGKKLEIKQFKDFAYVTLNKNRVGTLVNSYNGKSVHSLNLHGCKQGDELGILVENQGRQTYETINDFKGILSEVELDGKPLHDWKQCKLSIIHDYANISRLPANVVSLFFPTLPPLKPKSIY
;
A
#
# COMPACT_ATOMS: atom_id res chain seq x y z
N MET A 1 -5.05 6.80 -23.43
CA MET A 1 -4.90 6.99 -21.98
C MET A 1 -3.51 6.50 -21.65
N GLU A 2 -2.55 7.41 -21.48
CA GLU A 2 -1.25 6.99 -20.91
C GLU A 2 -1.44 6.79 -19.40
N PRO A 3 -0.82 5.78 -18.78
CA PRO A 3 -0.93 5.58 -17.35
C PRO A 3 -0.42 6.81 -16.60
N VAL A 4 -1.22 7.33 -15.68
CA VAL A 4 -0.71 8.19 -14.62
C VAL A 4 0.20 7.31 -13.77
N ASP A 5 1.43 7.79 -13.53
CA ASP A 5 2.57 7.16 -12.84
C ASP A 5 2.34 5.81 -12.14
N ASP A 6 3.20 4.85 -12.46
CA ASP A 6 3.23 3.52 -11.83
C ASP A 6 3.60 3.64 -10.35
N LEU A 7 2.60 3.54 -9.46
CA LEU A 7 2.77 3.58 -7.98
C LEU A 7 3.65 2.46 -7.42
N THR A 8 4.03 1.47 -8.25
CA THR A 8 5.02 0.45 -7.89
C THR A 8 6.47 0.88 -8.16
N GLN A 9 6.69 2.04 -8.79
CA GLN A 9 8.01 2.65 -8.97
C GLN A 9 8.23 3.69 -7.88
N VAL A 10 9.22 3.44 -7.03
CA VAL A 10 9.71 4.48 -6.12
C VAL A 10 10.59 5.41 -6.94
N THR A 11 10.09 6.60 -7.26
CA THR A 11 10.82 7.60 -8.08
C THR A 11 12.01 8.21 -7.33
N ASN A 12 12.12 7.95 -6.02
CA ASN A 12 13.19 8.42 -5.15
C ASN A 12 13.64 7.36 -4.12
N GLU A 13 14.72 6.61 -4.43
CA GLU A 13 15.27 5.58 -3.53
C GLU A 13 15.79 6.13 -2.19
N ALA A 14 15.98 7.46 -2.06
CA ALA A 14 16.42 8.09 -0.82
C ALA A 14 15.43 7.90 0.36
N ASN A 15 14.19 7.53 0.08
CA ASN A 15 13.14 7.29 1.06
C ASN A 15 13.00 5.82 1.48
N CYS A 16 13.94 4.97 1.07
CA CYS A 16 13.94 3.54 1.35
C CYS A 16 14.92 3.16 2.47
N VAL A 17 14.50 2.24 3.33
CA VAL A 17 15.35 1.62 4.35
C VAL A 17 15.26 0.10 4.26
N THR A 18 16.33 -0.58 4.66
CA THR A 18 16.35 -2.05 4.78
C THR A 18 16.30 -2.47 6.23
N ALA A 19 15.50 -3.49 6.56
CA ALA A 19 15.48 -4.07 7.90
C ALA A 19 15.16 -5.57 7.86
N PRO A 20 15.57 -6.34 8.90
CA PRO A 20 15.28 -7.78 8.97
C PRO A 20 13.78 -8.10 9.02
N LEU A 21 12.96 -7.20 9.56
CA LEU A 21 11.51 -7.33 9.63
C LEU A 21 10.85 -6.04 9.10
N PRO A 22 9.58 -6.10 8.65
CA PRO A 22 8.82 -4.91 8.33
C PRO A 22 8.75 -3.96 9.53
N LEU A 23 8.90 -2.67 9.25
CA LEU A 23 8.79 -1.58 10.20
C LEU A 23 7.42 -0.95 10.10
N THR A 24 6.86 -0.49 11.21
CA THR A 24 5.60 0.26 11.19
C THR A 24 5.79 1.62 10.53
N PHE A 25 4.69 2.28 10.16
CA PHE A 25 4.71 3.67 9.67
C PHE A 25 5.41 4.60 10.66
N GLU A 26 5.18 4.41 11.95
CA GLU A 26 5.78 5.21 13.03
C GLU A 26 7.29 4.97 13.13
N GLN A 27 7.76 3.73 12.99
CA GLN A 27 9.20 3.42 12.98
C GLN A 27 9.92 4.00 11.75
N LEU A 28 9.20 4.18 10.64
CA LEU A 28 9.71 4.80 9.42
C LEU A 28 9.63 6.34 9.43
N ASP A 29 8.98 6.92 10.44
CA ASP A 29 8.62 8.35 10.47
C ASP A 29 7.78 8.74 9.23
N GLN A 30 6.79 7.90 8.90
CA GLN A 30 5.81 8.15 7.85
C GLN A 30 4.43 8.32 8.50
N PRO A 31 3.92 9.55 8.66
CA PRO A 31 2.66 9.76 9.35
C PRO A 31 1.44 9.37 8.51
N PHE A 32 1.47 9.46 7.18
CA PHE A 32 0.28 9.32 6.32
C PHE A 32 0.58 8.58 5.00
N GLY A 33 -0.48 8.25 4.27
CA GLY A 33 -0.38 7.74 2.90
C GLY A 33 0.10 6.29 2.86
N PHE A 34 1.22 6.04 2.17
CA PHE A 34 1.62 4.69 1.80
C PHE A 34 3.07 4.37 2.15
N VAL A 35 3.31 3.09 2.43
CA VAL A 35 4.65 2.49 2.49
C VAL A 35 4.65 1.25 1.61
N LEU A 36 5.66 1.14 0.74
CA LEU A 36 5.89 -0.04 -0.09
C LEU A 36 6.95 -0.93 0.56
N TYR A 37 6.57 -2.15 0.93
CA TYR A 37 7.44 -3.19 1.47
C TYR A 37 7.78 -4.17 0.33
N THR A 38 9.05 -4.33 0.03
CA THR A 38 9.54 -5.18 -1.07
C THR A 38 10.53 -6.22 -0.56
N LYS A 39 10.44 -7.41 -1.14
CA LYS A 39 11.38 -8.51 -0.88
C LYS A 39 11.53 -9.40 -2.10
N LYS A 40 12.78 -9.73 -2.44
CA LYS A 40 13.09 -10.80 -3.38
C LYS A 40 12.92 -12.17 -2.70
N LEU A 41 12.11 -13.04 -3.30
CA LEU A 41 11.81 -14.37 -2.78
C LEU A 41 12.91 -15.37 -3.17
N ASN A 42 13.66 -15.88 -2.21
CA ASN A 42 14.66 -16.93 -2.44
C ASN A 42 14.02 -18.26 -2.83
N THR A 43 12.82 -18.51 -2.33
CA THR A 43 11.98 -19.67 -2.67
C THR A 43 10.55 -19.18 -2.81
N CYS A 44 9.81 -19.76 -3.75
CA CYS A 44 8.39 -19.52 -3.84
C CYS A 44 7.62 -20.37 -2.82
N GLY A 45 6.46 -19.89 -2.38
CA GLY A 45 5.51 -20.59 -1.54
C GLY A 45 4.08 -20.37 -2.02
N LYS A 46 3.11 -20.99 -1.34
CA LYS A 46 1.70 -20.96 -1.76
C LYS A 46 0.89 -19.91 -1.03
N LYS A 47 1.02 -19.81 0.28
CA LYS A 47 0.20 -18.94 1.14
C LYS A 47 1.06 -17.83 1.74
N LEU A 48 0.71 -16.58 1.42
CA LEU A 48 1.23 -15.40 2.11
C LEU A 48 0.26 -15.04 3.25
N GLU A 49 0.79 -14.74 4.44
CA GLU A 49 0.00 -14.39 5.61
C GLU A 49 0.64 -13.24 6.40
N ILE A 50 -0.20 -12.32 6.88
CA ILE A 50 0.20 -11.23 7.77
C ILE A 50 -0.82 -11.17 8.91
N LYS A 51 -0.39 -11.55 10.12
CA LYS A 51 -1.30 -11.67 11.27
C LYS A 51 -1.84 -10.31 11.71
N GLN A 52 -0.98 -9.30 11.74
CA GLN A 52 -1.35 -7.95 12.16
C GLN A 52 -0.78 -6.92 11.19
N PHE A 53 -1.66 -6.15 10.57
CA PHE A 53 -1.33 -5.01 9.73
C PHE A 53 -2.49 -4.03 9.76
N LYS A 54 -2.23 -2.78 9.38
CA LYS A 54 -3.25 -1.75 9.24
C LYS A 54 -2.91 -0.80 8.08
N ASP A 55 -3.85 -0.43 7.20
CA ASP A 55 -5.26 -0.86 7.16
C ASP A 55 -5.54 -1.80 5.97
N PHE A 56 -5.04 -1.41 4.79
CA PHE A 56 -5.16 -2.16 3.54
C PHE A 56 -3.77 -2.47 2.99
N ALA A 57 -3.55 -3.71 2.55
CA ALA A 57 -2.29 -4.12 1.94
C ALA A 57 -2.54 -4.70 0.54
N TYR A 58 -2.01 -4.04 -0.49
CA TYR A 58 -2.09 -4.48 -1.88
C TYR A 58 -0.85 -5.30 -2.22
N VAL A 59 -1.06 -6.55 -2.61
CA VAL A 59 0.03 -7.52 -2.82
C VAL A 59 0.28 -7.70 -4.31
N THR A 60 1.55 -7.68 -4.69
CA THR A 60 2.04 -7.84 -6.06
C THR A 60 3.18 -8.86 -6.14
N LEU A 61 3.33 -9.50 -7.29
CA LEU A 61 4.51 -10.29 -7.67
C LEU A 61 5.07 -9.73 -8.97
N ASN A 62 6.33 -9.31 -8.96
CA ASN A 62 6.96 -8.60 -10.09
C ASN A 62 6.03 -7.50 -10.63
N LYS A 63 5.46 -6.69 -9.73
CA LYS A 63 4.54 -5.58 -10.03
C LYS A 63 3.16 -6.00 -10.57
N ASN A 64 2.89 -7.30 -10.76
CA ASN A 64 1.57 -7.80 -11.13
C ASN A 64 0.71 -8.01 -9.88
N ARG A 65 -0.50 -7.45 -9.88
CA ARG A 65 -1.41 -7.53 -8.73
C ARG A 65 -1.87 -8.96 -8.47
N VAL A 66 -1.65 -9.46 -7.25
CA VAL A 66 -2.11 -10.77 -6.78
C VAL A 66 -3.41 -10.66 -5.99
N GLY A 67 -3.50 -9.68 -5.08
CA GLY A 67 -4.64 -9.58 -4.18
C GLY A 67 -4.57 -8.39 -3.24
N THR A 68 -5.54 -8.33 -2.33
CA THR A 68 -5.58 -7.33 -1.26
C THR A 68 -5.87 -8.04 0.06
N LEU A 69 -5.08 -7.71 1.08
CA LEU A 69 -5.36 -8.05 2.47
C LEU A 69 -6.02 -6.83 3.13
N VAL A 70 -7.01 -7.07 3.98
CA VAL A 70 -7.74 -6.02 4.71
C VAL A 70 -7.81 -6.40 6.18
N ASN A 71 -7.41 -5.46 7.05
CA ASN A 71 -7.50 -5.69 8.50
C ASN A 71 -8.96 -5.68 8.97
N SER A 72 -9.75 -4.69 8.52
CA SER A 72 -11.18 -4.63 8.75
C SER A 72 -11.84 -3.72 7.71
N TYR A 73 -12.81 -4.26 6.97
CA TYR A 73 -13.63 -3.47 6.05
C TYR A 73 -15.02 -4.10 5.94
N ASN A 74 -16.07 -3.34 6.27
CA ASN A 74 -17.46 -3.80 6.25
C ASN A 74 -17.68 -5.14 6.98
N GLY A 75 -17.06 -5.29 8.16
CA GLY A 75 -17.16 -6.49 8.99
C GLY A 75 -16.38 -7.71 8.47
N LYS A 76 -15.47 -7.52 7.50
CA LYS A 76 -14.64 -8.57 6.93
C LYS A 76 -13.15 -8.28 7.14
N SER A 77 -12.40 -9.35 7.33
CA SER A 77 -10.94 -9.34 7.46
C SER A 77 -10.35 -10.42 6.56
N VAL A 78 -9.28 -10.07 5.82
CA VAL A 78 -8.55 -10.98 4.93
C VAL A 78 -7.08 -10.83 5.21
N HIS A 79 -6.48 -11.81 5.90
CA HIS A 79 -5.10 -11.73 6.42
C HIS A 79 -4.14 -12.66 5.67
N SER A 80 -4.65 -13.41 4.71
CA SER A 80 -3.84 -14.29 3.87
C SER A 80 -4.37 -14.37 2.45
N LEU A 81 -3.49 -14.69 1.51
CA LEU A 81 -3.85 -14.98 0.12
C LEU A 81 -2.89 -15.99 -0.49
N ASN A 82 -3.31 -16.58 -1.61
CA ASN A 82 -2.48 -17.51 -2.36
C ASN A 82 -1.62 -16.76 -3.39
N LEU A 83 -0.31 -17.05 -3.42
CA LEU A 83 0.65 -16.55 -4.41
C LEU A 83 0.65 -17.44 -5.66
N HIS A 84 -0.46 -17.48 -6.39
CA HIS A 84 -0.56 -18.25 -7.63
C HIS A 84 0.46 -17.77 -8.68
N GLY A 85 1.22 -18.71 -9.25
CA GLY A 85 2.17 -18.41 -10.33
C GLY A 85 3.51 -17.82 -9.87
N CYS A 86 3.75 -17.74 -8.55
CA CYS A 86 5.02 -17.30 -8.00
C CYS A 86 6.16 -18.26 -8.40
N LYS A 87 7.35 -17.68 -8.61
CA LYS A 87 8.58 -18.35 -8.98
C LYS A 87 9.71 -17.92 -8.06
N GLN A 88 10.73 -18.76 -7.95
CA GLN A 88 11.97 -18.38 -7.28
C GLN A 88 12.58 -17.14 -7.94
N GLY A 89 12.98 -16.17 -7.14
CA GLY A 89 13.56 -14.91 -7.58
C GLY A 89 12.54 -13.80 -7.86
N ASP A 90 11.23 -14.09 -7.80
CA ASP A 90 10.20 -13.07 -7.92
C ASP A 90 10.30 -12.03 -6.80
N GLU A 91 9.95 -10.79 -7.13
CA GLU A 91 9.84 -9.69 -6.18
C GLU A 91 8.42 -9.62 -5.63
N LEU A 92 8.27 -9.90 -4.34
CA LEU A 92 7.06 -9.65 -3.58
C LEU A 92 7.00 -8.16 -3.21
N GLY A 93 5.93 -7.48 -3.63
CA GLY A 93 5.63 -6.12 -3.23
C GLY A 93 4.34 -6.07 -2.42
N ILE A 94 4.36 -5.36 -1.29
CA ILE A 94 3.21 -5.13 -0.42
C ILE A 94 3.09 -3.62 -0.22
N LEU A 95 2.15 -2.98 -0.91
CA LEU A 95 1.86 -1.57 -0.71
C LEU A 95 0.81 -1.45 0.39
N VAL A 96 1.15 -0.82 1.52
CA VAL A 96 0.23 -0.64 2.64
C VAL A 96 -0.27 0.79 2.67
N GLU A 97 -1.59 0.94 2.78
CA GLU A 97 -2.30 2.21 2.95
C GLU A 97 -2.65 2.42 4.42
N ASN A 98 -2.36 3.62 4.92
CA ASN A 98 -2.91 4.16 6.15
C ASN A 98 -4.19 4.94 5.83
N GLN A 99 -5.36 4.43 6.25
CA GLN A 99 -6.67 5.05 6.00
C GLN A 99 -7.09 6.09 7.05
N GLY A 100 -6.16 6.51 7.90
CA GLY A 100 -6.41 7.45 8.98
C GLY A 100 -6.31 6.75 10.34
N ARG A 101 -5.80 7.49 11.33
CA ARG A 101 -5.72 7.00 12.71
C ARG A 101 -7.05 7.17 13.42
N GLN A 102 -7.41 6.18 14.23
CA GLN A 102 -8.56 6.29 15.12
C GLN A 102 -8.38 7.47 16.10
N THR A 103 -9.48 8.17 16.36
CA THR A 103 -9.54 9.30 17.31
C THR A 103 -10.50 9.04 18.47
N TYR A 104 -11.13 7.87 18.48
CA TYR A 104 -12.06 7.42 19.51
C TYR A 104 -11.69 5.97 19.91
N GLU A 105 -11.90 5.62 21.17
CA GLU A 105 -11.44 4.37 21.85
C GLU A 105 -9.92 4.21 22.05
N THR A 106 -9.09 4.66 21.11
CA THR A 106 -7.63 4.65 21.28
C THR A 106 -6.96 5.75 20.45
N ILE A 107 -5.85 6.28 20.96
CA ILE A 107 -4.91 7.12 20.22
C ILE A 107 -3.71 6.31 19.69
N ASN A 108 -3.52 5.09 20.19
CA ASN A 108 -2.43 4.19 19.83
C ASN A 108 -2.83 3.33 18.63
N ASP A 109 -2.94 3.97 17.47
CA ASP A 109 -3.31 3.32 16.21
C ASP A 109 -2.11 3.28 15.24
N PHE A 110 -1.15 2.41 15.56
CA PHE A 110 0.03 2.16 14.73
C PHE A 110 -0.37 1.58 13.37
N LYS A 111 0.33 1.99 12.31
CA LYS A 111 -0.01 1.65 10.93
C LYS A 111 1.10 0.86 10.24
N GLY A 112 0.76 0.20 9.14
CA GLY A 112 1.71 -0.61 8.38
C GLY A 112 1.61 -2.08 8.72
N ILE A 113 2.71 -2.79 8.50
CA ILE A 113 2.83 -4.19 8.89
C ILE A 113 3.29 -4.22 10.35
N LEU A 114 2.47 -4.80 11.23
CA LEU A 114 2.64 -4.81 12.69
C LEU A 114 3.11 -6.17 13.23
N SER A 115 3.21 -7.18 12.36
CA SER A 115 3.72 -8.52 12.66
C SER A 115 4.72 -8.97 11.60
N GLU A 116 5.28 -10.16 11.78
CA GLU A 116 6.00 -10.83 10.70
C GLU A 116 5.07 -11.08 9.50
N VAL A 117 5.68 -11.13 8.31
CA VAL A 117 5.06 -11.59 7.07
C VAL A 117 5.54 -13.00 6.84
N GLU A 118 4.61 -13.94 6.71
CA GLU A 118 4.91 -15.36 6.62
C GLU A 118 4.58 -15.91 5.22
N LEU A 119 5.46 -16.77 4.72
CA LEU A 119 5.25 -17.57 3.51
C LEU A 119 5.21 -19.05 3.90
N ASP A 120 4.06 -19.69 3.71
CA ASP A 120 3.79 -21.07 4.15
C ASP A 120 4.16 -21.31 5.64
N GLY A 121 3.87 -20.31 6.49
CA GLY A 121 4.13 -20.35 7.93
C GLY A 121 5.60 -20.10 8.34
N LYS A 122 6.46 -19.69 7.41
CA LYS A 122 7.85 -19.30 7.70
C LYS A 122 8.02 -17.79 7.56
N PRO A 123 8.64 -17.10 8.52
CA PRO A 123 8.84 -15.66 8.44
C PRO A 123 9.78 -15.29 7.28
N LEU A 124 9.43 -14.21 6.60
CA LEU A 124 10.24 -13.58 5.59
C LEU A 124 11.06 -12.44 6.22
N HIS A 125 12.36 -12.43 5.95
CA HIS A 125 13.29 -11.42 6.46
C HIS A 125 13.82 -10.48 5.37
N ASP A 126 14.69 -9.52 5.69
CA ASP A 126 15.40 -8.68 4.71
C ASP A 126 14.48 -7.90 3.78
N TRP A 127 13.72 -6.98 4.37
CA TRP A 127 12.75 -6.12 3.70
C TRP A 127 13.39 -4.79 3.28
N LYS A 128 13.16 -4.38 2.03
CA LYS A 128 13.35 -2.98 1.58
C LYS A 128 12.01 -2.27 1.66
N GLN A 129 11.97 -1.13 2.33
CA GLN A 129 10.73 -0.46 2.73
C GLN A 129 10.83 1.01 2.37
N CYS A 130 9.96 1.49 1.49
CA CYS A 130 10.05 2.82 0.91
C CYS A 130 8.84 3.65 1.29
N LYS A 131 9.09 4.82 1.87
CA LYS A 131 8.05 5.83 2.12
C LYS A 131 7.61 6.44 0.81
N LEU A 132 6.30 6.52 0.60
CA LEU A 132 5.74 7.19 -0.57
C LEU A 132 5.10 8.51 -0.16
N SER A 133 5.69 9.60 -0.61
CA SER A 133 5.14 10.94 -0.50
C SER A 133 4.38 11.29 -1.77
N ILE A 134 3.06 11.38 -1.70
CA ILE A 134 2.22 11.81 -2.85
C ILE A 134 2.67 13.19 -3.37
N ILE A 135 3.13 14.07 -2.48
CA ILE A 135 3.61 15.39 -2.87
C ILE A 135 5.02 15.28 -3.46
N HIS A 136 5.99 14.68 -2.78
CA HIS A 136 7.39 14.76 -3.24
C HIS A 136 7.76 13.76 -4.32
N ASP A 137 7.09 12.61 -4.39
CA ASP A 137 7.38 11.57 -5.38
C ASP A 137 6.63 11.79 -6.70
N TYR A 138 5.59 12.65 -6.70
CA TYR A 138 4.72 12.90 -7.85
C TYR A 138 4.47 14.41 -8.18
N ALA A 139 5.06 15.37 -7.45
CA ALA A 139 4.90 16.82 -7.75
C ALA A 139 5.62 17.33 -9.01
N ASN A 140 6.18 16.47 -9.87
CA ASN A 140 6.65 16.91 -11.20
C ASN A 140 5.48 17.04 -12.20
N ILE A 141 4.43 17.73 -11.78
CA ILE A 141 3.25 18.06 -12.58
C ILE A 141 3.56 19.08 -13.69
N SER A 142 4.75 19.72 -13.63
CA SER A 142 5.24 20.71 -14.58
C SER A 142 5.67 20.13 -15.94
N ARG A 143 5.55 18.82 -16.16
CA ARG A 143 5.81 18.16 -17.45
C ARG A 143 4.56 17.70 -18.20
N LEU A 144 3.35 17.97 -17.70
CA LEU A 144 2.14 17.60 -18.42
C LEU A 144 1.75 18.71 -19.42
N PRO A 145 1.54 18.39 -20.72
CA PRO A 145 1.01 19.35 -21.68
C PRO A 145 -0.38 19.84 -21.25
N ALA A 146 -0.65 21.13 -21.49
CA ALA A 146 -1.72 21.94 -20.88
C ALA A 146 -3.19 21.49 -21.08
N ASN A 147 -3.46 20.30 -21.61
CA ASN A 147 -4.81 19.84 -21.96
C ASN A 147 -5.14 18.48 -21.32
N VAL A 148 -5.23 18.37 -19.99
CA VAL A 148 -5.96 17.23 -19.41
C VAL A 148 -6.57 17.60 -18.05
N VAL A 149 -7.89 17.76 -18.01
CA VAL A 149 -8.72 17.70 -16.80
C VAL A 149 -9.85 16.70 -17.06
N SER A 150 -10.24 16.01 -15.98
CA SER A 150 -11.29 14.99 -15.86
C SER A 150 -10.75 13.57 -15.92
N LEU A 151 -10.92 12.84 -14.80
CA LEU A 151 -11.39 11.45 -14.77
C LEU A 151 -11.55 10.85 -13.34
N PHE A 152 -11.34 11.62 -12.25
CA PHE A 152 -11.42 11.06 -10.89
C PHE A 152 -12.50 11.64 -9.95
N PHE A 153 -13.45 12.44 -10.45
CA PHE A 153 -14.66 12.73 -9.68
C PHE A 153 -15.89 12.46 -10.57
N PRO A 154 -16.90 11.70 -10.11
CA PRO A 154 -18.21 11.76 -10.74
C PRO A 154 -18.69 13.21 -10.68
N THR A 155 -19.27 13.70 -11.77
CA THR A 155 -19.94 15.01 -11.75
C THR A 155 -20.96 15.01 -10.63
N LEU A 156 -20.76 15.85 -9.61
CA LEU A 156 -21.80 16.14 -8.64
C LEU A 156 -23.03 16.63 -9.43
N PRO A 157 -24.21 16.02 -9.27
CA PRO A 157 -25.41 16.58 -9.87
C PRO A 157 -25.59 18.01 -9.35
N PRO A 158 -26.10 18.94 -10.18
CA PRO A 158 -26.35 20.30 -9.73
C PRO A 158 -27.25 20.26 -8.50
N LEU A 159 -26.86 21.01 -7.46
CA LEU A 159 -27.69 21.23 -6.29
C LEU A 159 -29.03 21.80 -6.78
N LYS A 160 -30.10 21.01 -6.65
CA LYS A 160 -31.44 21.55 -6.83
C LYS A 160 -31.62 22.66 -5.77
N PRO A 161 -32.07 23.86 -6.16
CA PRO A 161 -32.42 24.86 -5.16
C PRO A 161 -33.47 24.25 -4.25
N LYS A 162 -33.20 24.26 -2.94
CA LYS A 162 -34.21 23.97 -1.93
C LYS A 162 -35.31 25.03 -2.12
N SER A 163 -36.49 24.60 -2.50
CA SER A 163 -37.68 25.44 -2.37
C SER A 163 -37.86 25.72 -0.89
N ILE A 164 -37.71 26.98 -0.51
CA ILE A 164 -38.10 27.47 0.80
C ILE A 164 -39.63 27.63 0.72
N TYR A 165 -40.35 26.73 1.38
CA TYR A 165 -41.70 26.95 1.88
C TYR A 165 -41.75 26.39 3.30
#